data_AF-A0A959AY46-F1
#
_entry.id   AF-A0A959AY46-F1
#
_cell.length_a   1.000
_cell.length_b   1.000
_cell.length_c   1.000
_cell.angle_alpha   90.00
_cell.angle_beta   90.00
_cell.angle_gamma   90.00
#
_symmetry.space_group_name_H-M   'P 1'
#
loop_
_entity.id
_entity.type
_entity.pdbx_description
1 polymer ?
#
loop_
_entity_poly.entity_id
_entity_poly.type
_entity_poly.pdbx_seq_one_letter_code
_entity_poly.pdbx_strand_id
1 'polypeptide(L)'
;MKTNLFFLLVLAALLVAGCTKDVYDLPSATPPPAETPANEAHPMKDSIDAIVSRYIAKGIPGIQVAVKSADGWYFANGGYARIEDQSPLSSEMTNWYFSLTKMYTAALTMKEWESENINLDA
;
A
#
# COMPACT_ATOMS: atom_id res chain seq x y z
N MET A 1 -30.43 -39.22 22.88
CA MET A 1 -29.16 -38.55 23.27
C MET A 1 -28.03 -38.75 22.24
N LYS A 2 -27.79 -39.97 21.72
CA LYS A 2 -26.70 -40.23 20.75
C LYS A 2 -26.84 -39.45 19.42
N THR A 3 -28.05 -39.26 18.91
CA THR A 3 -28.31 -38.50 17.66
C THR A 3 -28.02 -37.00 17.79
N ASN A 4 -28.30 -36.40 18.96
CA ASN A 4 -28.02 -34.99 19.22
C ASN A 4 -26.52 -34.74 19.43
N LEU A 5 -25.81 -35.70 20.02
CA LEU A 5 -24.35 -35.65 20.17
C LEU A 5 -23.64 -35.74 18.80
N PHE A 6 -24.16 -36.57 17.89
CA PHE A 6 -23.66 -36.65 16.52
C PHE A 6 -23.85 -35.34 15.75
N PHE A 7 -25.03 -34.72 15.85
CA PHE A 7 -25.28 -33.41 15.23
C PHE A 7 -24.36 -32.31 15.78
N LEU A 8 -24.10 -32.30 17.09
CA LEU A 8 -23.16 -31.36 17.72
C LEU A 8 -21.72 -31.57 17.23
N LEU A 9 -21.29 -32.82 17.05
CA LEU A 9 -19.96 -33.13 16.50
C LEU A 9 -19.82 -32.72 15.04
N VAL A 10 -20.85 -32.93 14.22
CA VAL A 10 -20.86 -32.49 12.81
C VAL A 10 -20.87 -30.97 12.71
N LEU A 11 -21.65 -30.27 13.53
CA LEU A 11 -21.67 -28.80 13.57
C LEU A 11 -20.33 -28.24 14.03
N ALA A 12 -19.71 -28.83 15.05
CA ALA A 12 -18.37 -28.45 15.50
C ALA A 12 -17.33 -28.64 14.41
N ALA A 13 -17.35 -29.78 13.69
CA ALA A 13 -16.45 -30.05 12.58
C ALA A 13 -16.61 -29.06 11.41
N LEU A 14 -17.84 -28.66 11.09
CA LEU A 14 -18.13 -27.65 10.06
C LEU A 14 -17.60 -26.25 10.43
N LEU A 15 -17.61 -25.89 11.71
CA LEU A 15 -17.09 -24.59 12.18
C LEU A 15 -15.56 -24.51 12.06
N VAL A 16 -14.83 -25.62 12.24
CA VAL A 16 -13.36 -25.61 12.10
C VAL A 16 -12.92 -25.67 10.63
N ALA A 17 -13.75 -26.21 9.74
CA ALA A 17 -13.45 -26.33 8.31
C ALA A 17 -13.54 -25.00 7.53
N GLY A 18 -14.09 -23.94 8.13
CA GLY A 18 -14.26 -22.62 7.50
C GLY A 18 -13.03 -21.71 7.55
N CYS A 19 -12.01 -22.04 8.35
CA CYS A 19 -10.77 -21.26 8.42
C CYS A 19 -9.91 -21.50 7.18
N THR A 20 -10.14 -20.72 6.14
CA THR A 20 -9.23 -20.61 5.00
C THR A 20 -8.30 -19.42 5.22
N LYS A 21 -7.01 -19.58 4.88
CA LYS A 21 -6.04 -18.46 4.91
C LYS A 21 -6.50 -17.41 3.90
N ASP A 22 -6.50 -16.15 4.30
CA ASP A 22 -6.88 -15.05 3.43
C ASP A 22 -5.98 -15.04 2.18
N VAL A 23 -6.59 -15.05 1.00
CA VAL A 23 -5.91 -15.04 -0.29
C VAL A 23 -5.16 -13.71 -0.50
N TYR A 24 -5.50 -12.68 0.28
CA TYR A 24 -4.84 -11.38 0.31
C TYR A 24 -3.74 -11.28 1.37
N ASP A 25 -3.48 -12.32 2.18
CA ASP A 25 -2.31 -12.42 3.06
C ASP A 25 -1.05 -12.74 2.26
N LEU A 26 -0.71 -11.82 1.35
CA LEU A 26 0.53 -11.81 0.60
C LEU A 26 1.62 -11.16 1.49
N PRO A 27 2.82 -11.75 1.56
CA PRO A 27 3.93 -11.10 2.26
C PRO A 27 4.18 -9.72 1.64
N SER A 28 4.31 -8.71 2.49
CA SER A 28 4.79 -7.39 2.06
C SER A 28 6.19 -7.58 1.46
N ALA A 29 6.31 -7.50 0.14
CA ALA A 29 7.61 -7.53 -0.50
C ALA A 29 8.37 -6.28 -0.04
N THR A 30 9.48 -6.48 0.67
CA THR A 30 10.47 -5.44 0.94
C THR A 30 11.32 -5.29 -0.32
N PRO A 31 11.10 -4.26 -1.17
CA PRO A 31 12.04 -3.96 -2.24
C PRO A 31 13.46 -3.78 -1.68
N PRO A 32 14.50 -4.02 -2.51
CA PRO A 32 15.86 -3.64 -2.13
C PRO A 32 15.91 -2.15 -1.76
N PRO A 33 16.72 -1.76 -0.76
CA PRO A 33 16.75 -0.39 -0.27
C PRO A 33 17.12 0.55 -1.41
N ALA A 34 16.14 1.35 -1.83
CA ALA A 34 16.39 2.49 -2.69
C ALA A 34 16.78 3.63 -1.74
N GLU A 35 18.08 3.78 -1.48
CA GLU A 35 18.62 4.83 -0.62
C GLU A 35 18.49 6.19 -1.32
N THR A 36 17.27 6.73 -1.37
CA THR A 36 17.07 8.14 -1.70
C THR A 36 17.35 8.92 -0.41
N PRO A 37 18.45 9.69 -0.33
CA PRO A 37 18.82 10.35 0.92
C PRO A 37 17.74 11.37 1.31
N ALA A 38 17.18 11.19 2.50
CA ALA A 38 16.20 12.10 3.08
C ALA A 38 16.90 13.29 3.76
N ASN A 39 16.34 14.48 3.58
CA ASN A 39 16.67 15.66 4.36
C ASN A 39 15.73 15.75 5.57
N GLU A 40 16.19 15.27 6.72
CA GLU A 40 15.43 15.36 7.98
C GLU A 40 15.21 16.81 8.46
N ALA A 41 15.94 17.78 7.92
CA ALA A 41 15.78 19.21 8.18
C ALA A 41 14.96 19.92 7.07
N HIS A 42 14.22 19.18 6.24
CA HIS A 42 13.43 19.76 5.15
C HIS A 42 12.39 20.75 5.70
N PRO A 43 12.26 21.96 5.13
CA PRO A 43 11.44 23.04 5.69
C PRO A 43 9.94 22.71 5.78
N MET A 44 9.46 21.76 4.98
CA MET A 44 8.06 21.31 5.01
C MET A 44 7.78 20.18 6.01
N LYS A 45 8.80 19.65 6.70
CA LYS A 45 8.70 18.47 7.56
C LYS A 45 7.49 18.52 8.50
N ASP A 46 7.43 19.55 9.35
CA ASP A 46 6.39 19.65 10.37
C ASP A 46 4.98 19.75 9.77
N SER A 47 4.85 20.41 8.61
CA SER A 47 3.57 20.52 7.91
C SER A 47 3.13 19.18 7.35
N ILE A 48 4.05 18.40 6.78
CA ILE A 48 3.76 17.07 6.22
C ILE A 48 3.42 16.09 7.34
N ASP A 49 4.20 16.08 8.43
CA ASP A 49 3.94 15.24 9.60
C ASP A 49 2.56 15.54 10.20
N ALA A 50 2.22 16.81 10.36
CA ALA A 50 0.90 17.20 10.86
C ALA A 50 -0.25 16.72 9.97
N ILE A 51 -0.08 16.71 8.64
CA ILE A 51 -1.06 16.17 7.70
C ILE A 51 -1.20 14.65 7.91
N VAL A 52 -0.08 13.92 7.94
CA VAL A 52 -0.07 12.47 8.16
C VAL A 52 -0.78 12.13 9.47
N SER A 53 -0.35 12.72 10.60
CA SER A 53 -0.95 12.46 11.92
C SER A 53 -2.45 12.77 11.95
N ARG A 54 -2.88 13.88 11.34
CA ARG A 54 -4.30 14.28 11.29
C ARG A 54 -5.17 13.23 10.59
N TYR A 55 -4.68 12.63 9.51
CA TYR A 55 -5.47 11.65 8.76
C TYR A 55 -5.40 10.23 9.34
N ILE A 56 -4.28 9.86 9.96
CA ILE A 56 -4.22 8.65 10.81
C ILE A 56 -5.25 8.76 11.95
N ALA A 57 -5.33 9.92 12.62
CA ALA A 57 -6.32 10.17 13.68
C ALA A 57 -7.78 10.12 13.19
N LYS A 58 -8.02 10.24 11.87
CA LYS A 58 -9.34 10.07 11.25
C LYS A 58 -9.67 8.62 10.88
N GLY A 59 -8.78 7.67 11.18
CA GLY A 59 -8.98 6.25 10.94
C GLY A 59 -8.37 5.73 9.64
N ILE A 60 -7.49 6.49 8.97
CA ILE A 60 -6.71 5.92 7.86
C ILE A 60 -5.66 4.97 8.47
N PRO A 61 -5.60 3.68 8.05
CA PRO A 61 -4.69 2.70 8.65
C PRO A 61 -3.21 3.07 8.56
N GLY A 62 -2.77 3.56 7.41
CA GLY A 62 -1.39 3.94 7.13
C GLY A 62 -1.31 4.96 6.01
N ILE A 63 -0.35 5.88 6.11
CA ILE A 63 -0.12 6.95 5.12
C ILE A 63 1.38 7.10 4.89
N GLN A 64 1.75 7.21 3.63
CA GLN A 64 3.09 7.54 3.18
C GLN A 64 3.05 8.75 2.26
N VAL A 65 3.95 9.69 2.48
CA VAL A 65 4.11 10.89 1.66
C VAL A 65 5.58 11.07 1.36
N ALA A 66 5.89 11.33 0.09
CA ALA A 66 7.22 11.74 -0.37
C ALA A 66 7.10 13.13 -1.01
N VAL A 67 8.00 14.04 -0.64
CA VAL A 67 8.12 15.38 -1.23
C VAL A 67 9.54 15.57 -1.73
N LYS A 68 9.67 16.07 -2.96
CA LYS A 68 10.94 16.52 -3.55
C LYS A 68 10.87 18.02 -3.77
N SER A 69 11.83 18.76 -3.25
CA SER A 69 11.99 20.19 -3.50
C SER A 69 13.46 20.54 -3.79
N ALA A 70 13.77 21.84 -3.87
CA ALA A 70 15.15 22.32 -3.92
C ALA A 70 15.95 21.94 -2.67
N ASP A 71 15.28 21.76 -1.53
CA ASP A 71 15.87 21.34 -0.26
C ASP A 71 16.06 19.81 -0.16
N GLY A 72 15.86 19.08 -1.26
CA GLY A 72 16.02 17.63 -1.32
C GLY A 72 14.72 16.86 -1.11
N TRP A 73 14.86 15.61 -0.68
CA TRP A 73 13.74 14.70 -0.44
C TRP A 73 13.33 14.72 1.02
N TYR A 74 12.04 14.59 1.27
CA TYR A 74 11.50 14.30 2.59
C TYR A 74 10.45 13.21 2.50
N PHE A 75 10.46 12.28 3.45
CA PHE A 75 9.53 11.16 3.52
C PHE A 75 8.86 11.16 4.89
N ALA A 76 7.53 11.10 4.91
CA ALA A 76 6.75 10.94 6.12
C ALA A 76 5.94 9.65 6.02
N ASN A 77 6.03 8.82 7.04
CA ASN A 77 5.26 7.59 7.17
C ASN A 77 4.50 7.62 8.50
N GLY A 78 3.27 7.14 8.52
CA GLY A 78 2.49 7.00 9.75
C GLY A 78 1.53 5.83 9.68
N GLY A 79 1.23 5.25 10.85
CA GLY A 79 0.30 4.12 10.97
C GLY A 79 0.91 2.78 10.56
N TYR A 80 0.05 1.89 10.10
CA TYR A 80 0.36 0.49 9.81
C TYR A 80 0.13 0.15 8.35
N ALA A 81 1.03 -0.65 7.77
CA ALA A 81 0.81 -1.30 6.48
C ALA A 81 -0.26 -2.40 6.58
N ARG A 82 -0.37 -3.02 7.77
CA ARG A 82 -1.34 -4.07 8.07
C ARG A 82 -1.83 -3.92 9.50
N ILE A 83 -3.15 -3.85 9.69
CA ILE A 83 -3.75 -3.55 11.00
C ILE A 83 -3.87 -4.79 11.88
N GLU A 84 -3.97 -5.97 11.25
CA GLU A 84 -4.17 -7.27 11.89
C GLU A 84 -2.98 -7.65 12.77
N ASP A 85 -1.78 -7.31 12.34
CA ASP A 85 -0.53 -7.58 13.06
C ASP A 85 0.27 -6.30 13.42
N GLN A 86 -0.31 -5.13 13.16
CA GLN A 86 0.30 -3.82 13.44
C GLN A 86 1.68 -3.63 12.79
N SER A 87 1.90 -4.22 11.60
CA SER A 87 3.13 -3.99 10.83
C SER A 87 3.25 -2.51 10.46
N PRO A 88 4.34 -1.81 10.85
CA PRO A 88 4.49 -0.38 10.58
C PRO A 88 4.61 -0.12 9.07
N LEU A 89 3.99 0.95 8.58
CA LEU A 89 4.17 1.38 7.19
C LEU A 89 5.54 2.04 7.01
N SER A 90 6.28 1.67 5.97
CA SER A 90 7.59 2.27 5.63
C SER A 90 7.72 2.62 4.15
N SER A 91 8.68 3.48 3.82
CA SER A 91 9.06 3.87 2.44
C SER A 91 9.60 2.72 1.59
N GLU A 92 9.96 1.61 2.21
CA GLU A 92 10.52 0.43 1.55
C GLU A 92 9.43 -0.65 1.39
N MET A 93 8.28 -0.27 0.83
CA MET A 93 7.14 -1.16 0.64
C MET A 93 6.52 -0.96 -0.74
N THR A 94 6.03 -2.05 -1.32
CA THR A 94 5.30 -2.01 -2.59
C THR A 94 3.84 -1.62 -2.35
N ASN A 95 3.28 -0.78 -3.24
CA ASN A 95 1.90 -0.34 -3.17
C ASN A 95 1.16 -0.57 -4.51
N TRP A 96 -0.15 -0.80 -4.42
CA TRP A 96 -1.02 -0.84 -5.59
C TRP A 96 -1.40 0.58 -6.01
N TYR A 97 -0.88 1.02 -7.16
CA TYR A 97 -1.08 2.38 -7.65
C TYR A 97 -2.38 2.59 -8.47
N PHE A 98 -3.10 1.51 -8.77
CA PHE A 98 -4.40 1.52 -9.48
C PHE A 98 -4.41 2.44 -10.72
N SER A 99 -5.20 3.52 -10.69
CA SER A 99 -5.36 4.41 -11.85
C SER A 99 -4.12 5.22 -12.19
N LEU A 100 -3.12 5.34 -11.31
CA LEU A 100 -1.85 5.97 -11.67
C LEU A 100 -1.11 5.19 -12.77
N THR A 101 -1.39 3.89 -12.94
CA THR A 101 -0.89 3.09 -14.07
C THR A 101 -1.24 3.71 -15.43
N LYS A 102 -2.35 4.46 -15.53
CA LYS A 102 -2.74 5.16 -16.76
C LYS A 102 -1.69 6.17 -17.22
N MET A 103 -0.98 6.81 -16.28
CA MET A 103 0.09 7.75 -16.61
C MET A 103 1.26 7.04 -17.30
N TYR A 104 1.59 5.82 -16.88
CA TYR A 104 2.62 5.01 -17.52
C TYR A 104 2.21 4.61 -18.94
N THR A 105 0.96 4.18 -19.11
CA THR A 105 0.41 3.86 -20.43
C THR A 105 0.43 5.08 -21.34
N ALA A 106 -0.05 6.25 -20.87
CA ALA A 106 -0.04 7.47 -21.65
C ALA A 106 1.38 7.90 -22.04
N ALA A 107 2.34 7.85 -21.12
CA ALA A 107 3.73 8.17 -21.41
C ALA A 107 4.33 7.24 -22.48
N LEU A 108 4.03 5.94 -22.42
CA LEU A 108 4.44 4.99 -23.46
C LEU A 108 3.78 5.31 -24.81
N THR A 109 2.46 5.55 -24.82
CA THR A 109 1.73 5.95 -26.03
C THR A 109 2.37 7.18 -26.66
N MET A 110 2.70 8.22 -25.88
CA MET A 110 3.35 9.42 -26.42
C MET A 110 4.74 9.10 -27.00
N LYS A 111 5.54 8.24 -26.36
CA LYS A 111 6.84 7.82 -26.89
C LYS A 111 6.74 7.05 -28.21
N GLU A 112 5.74 6.20 -28.34
CA GLU A 112 5.48 5.47 -29.59
C GLU A 112 5.00 6.42 -30.69
N TRP A 113 4.24 7.46 -30.35
CA TRP A 113 3.84 8.50 -31.29
C TRP A 113 5.04 9.34 -31.74
N GLU A 114 5.90 9.76 -30.81
CA GLU A 114 7.17 10.44 -31.11
C GLU A 114 8.10 9.60 -32.00
N SER A 115 8.01 8.26 -31.90
CA SER A 115 8.76 7.30 -32.70
C SER A 115 8.05 6.93 -34.02
N GLU A 116 6.96 7.60 -34.36
CA GLU A 116 6.15 7.36 -35.57
C GLU A 116 5.53 5.95 -35.67
N ASN A 117 5.48 5.20 -34.56
CA ASN A 117 4.92 3.84 -34.51
C ASN A 117 3.39 3.83 -34.39
N ILE A 118 2.81 4.93 -33.92
CA ILE A 118 1.35 5.10 -33.80
C ILE A 118 0.92 6.49 -34.27
N ASN A 119 -0.31 6.59 -34.78
CA ASN A 119 -0.97 7.87 -35.09
C ASN A 119 -2.12 8.09 -34.09
N LEU A 120 -2.14 9.25 -33.43
CA LEU A 120 -3.14 9.59 -32.44
C LEU A 120 -4.48 10.04 -33.04
N ASP A 121 -4.47 10.49 -34.30
CA ASP A 121 -5.65 10.97 -35.05
C ASP A 121 -6.18 9.96 -36.07
N ALA A 122 -5.68 8.71 -36.02
CA ALA A 122 -6.11 7.64 -36.93
C ALA A 122 -7.55 7.19 -36.70
#